data_AF-A0A1W9L3X3-F1
#
_entry.id   AF-A0A1W9L3X3-F1
#
_cell.length_a   1.000
_cell.length_b   1.000
_cell.length_c   1.000
_cell.angle_alpha   90.00
_cell.angle_beta   90.00
_cell.angle_gamma   90.00
#
_symmetry.space_group_name_H-M   'P 1'
#
loop_
_entity.id
_entity.type
_entity.pdbx_description
1 polymer ?
#
loop_
_entity_poly.entity_id
_entity_poly.type
_entity_poly.pdbx_seq_one_letter_code
_entity_poly.pdbx_strand_id
1 'polypeptide(L)'
;GDTAQALPLYQRALEICERVLGKDHPDTATSLNNLALLYNNTGDYAQALPLYERALAILKKTLGERHPNTQTVAGNYQDLLEKMGK
;
A
#
# COMPACT_ATOMS: atom_id res chain seq x y z
N GLY A 1 7.81 12.67 14.26
CA GLY A 1 8.49 11.62 13.49
C GLY A 1 8.59 12.08 12.06
N ASP A 2 9.71 11.84 11.39
CA ASP A 2 10.06 12.42 10.07
C ASP A 2 9.25 11.84 8.89
N THR A 3 7.92 11.93 8.95
CA THR A 3 7.01 11.57 7.85
C THR A 3 7.32 12.35 6.57
N ALA A 4 7.81 13.59 6.70
CA ALA A 4 8.26 14.41 5.58
C ALA A 4 9.49 13.84 4.85
N GLN A 5 10.37 13.11 5.55
CA GLN A 5 11.54 12.47 4.92
C GLN A 5 11.19 11.09 4.36
N ALA A 6 10.26 10.36 5.00
CA ALA A 6 9.84 9.04 4.56
C ALA A 6 9.05 9.07 3.24
N LEU A 7 8.19 10.07 3.05
CA LEU A 7 7.32 10.17 1.88
C LEU A 7 8.05 10.12 0.53
N PRO A 8 9.06 10.98 0.26
CA PRO A 8 9.78 10.94 -1.02
C PRO A 8 10.54 9.62 -1.22
N LEU A 9 10.98 8.95 -0.14
CA LEU A 9 11.66 7.66 -0.23
C LEU A 9 10.70 6.55 -0.68
N TYR A 10 9.49 6.49 -0.11
CA TYR A 10 8.49 5.49 -0.51
C TYR A 10 7.94 5.75 -1.92
N GLN A 11 7.76 7.01 -2.32
CA GLN A 11 7.38 7.35 -3.70
C GLN A 11 8.45 6.90 -4.70
N ARG A 12 9.73 7.19 -4.41
CA ARG A 12 10.84 6.76 -5.26
C ARG A 12 10.98 5.24 -5.30
N ALA A 13 10.78 4.56 -4.17
CA ALA A 13 10.78 3.09 -4.12
C ALA A 13 9.67 2.51 -5.01
N LEU A 14 8.47 3.09 -4.94
CA LEU A 14 7.34 2.68 -5.80
C LEU A 14 7.67 2.86 -7.28
N GLU A 15 8.20 4.01 -7.69
CA GLU A 15 8.60 4.25 -9.08
C GLU A 15 9.64 3.24 -9.59
N ILE A 16 10.62 2.91 -8.75
CA ILE A 16 11.65 1.91 -9.09
C ILE A 16 11.01 0.52 -9.22
N CYS A 17 10.16 0.11 -8.28
CA CYS A 17 9.45 -1.17 -8.35
C CYS A 17 8.59 -1.26 -9.62
N GLU A 18 7.81 -0.23 -9.93
CA GLU A 18 6.98 -0.20 -11.13
C GLU A 18 7.80 -0.32 -12.41
N ARG A 19 8.97 0.34 -12.46
CA ARG A 19 9.85 0.31 -13.63
C ARG A 19 10.59 -1.01 -13.79
N VAL A 20 11.06 -1.61 -12.69
CA VAL A 20 11.94 -2.79 -12.73
C VAL A 20 11.13 -4.09 -12.72
N LEU A 21 10.10 -4.17 -11.89
CA LEU A 21 9.31 -5.39 -11.66
C LEU A 21 7.97 -5.36 -12.39
N GLY A 22 7.48 -4.17 -12.71
CA GLY A 22 6.18 -3.96 -13.34
C GLY A 22 5.08 -3.59 -12.34
N LYS A 23 3.99 -3.04 -12.88
CA LYS A 23 2.87 -2.50 -12.10
C LYS A 23 2.03 -3.55 -11.36
N ASP A 24 2.07 -4.80 -11.83
CA ASP A 24 1.31 -5.93 -11.29
C ASP A 24 2.19 -6.89 -10.44
N HIS A 25 3.43 -6.52 -10.11
CA HIS A 25 4.31 -7.38 -9.34
C HIS A 25 3.96 -7.36 -7.84
N PRO A 26 4.03 -8.50 -7.12
CA PRO A 26 3.81 -8.54 -5.68
C PRO A 26 4.64 -7.54 -4.88
N ASP A 27 5.91 -7.34 -5.20
CA ASP A 27 6.76 -6.36 -4.51
C ASP A 27 6.37 -4.91 -4.81
N THR A 28 5.81 -4.63 -6.00
CA THR A 28 5.19 -3.32 -6.29
C THR A 28 3.99 -3.10 -5.40
N ALA A 29 3.18 -4.13 -5.14
CA ALA A 29 2.08 -4.06 -4.19
C ALA A 29 2.55 -3.85 -2.75
N THR A 30 3.66 -4.46 -2.34
CA THR A 30 4.28 -4.19 -1.03
C THR A 30 4.72 -2.73 -0.89
N SER A 31 5.33 -2.16 -1.93
CA SER A 31 5.68 -0.73 -1.97
C SER A 31 4.46 0.19 -1.89
N LEU A 32 3.37 -0.15 -2.61
CA LEU A 32 2.08 0.55 -2.52
C LEU A 32 1.51 0.51 -1.09
N ASN A 33 1.49 -0.67 -0.45
CA ASN A 33 1.03 -0.82 0.93
C ASN A 33 1.83 0.05 1.92
N ASN A 34 3.15 0.13 1.76
CA ASN A 34 3.99 0.91 2.66
C ASN A 34 3.75 2.43 2.50
N LEU A 35 3.59 2.90 1.27
CA LEU A 35 3.21 4.30 1.00
C LEU A 35 1.80 4.61 1.55
N ALA A 36 0.86 3.68 1.38
CA ALA A 36 -0.49 3.81 1.93
C ALA A 36 -0.48 3.89 3.46
N LEU A 37 0.32 3.05 4.11
CA LEU A 37 0.48 3.03 5.57
C LEU A 37 1.06 4.35 6.09
N LEU A 38 1.99 4.96 5.36
CA LEU A 38 2.52 6.27 5.70
C LEU A 38 1.40 7.33 5.70
N TYR A 39 0.58 7.38 4.63
CA TYR A 39 -0.55 8.29 4.55
C TYR A 39 -1.64 8.00 5.61
N ASN A 40 -1.91 6.73 5.91
CA ASN A 40 -2.81 6.35 6.99
C ASN A 40 -2.31 6.90 8.34
N ASN A 41 -1.00 6.77 8.60
CA ASN A 41 -0.40 7.25 9.84
C ASN A 41 -0.34 8.79 9.94
N THR A 42 -0.35 9.53 8.82
CA THR A 42 -0.45 11.00 8.82
C THR A 42 -1.88 11.53 8.83
N GLY A 43 -2.89 10.66 8.68
CA GLY A 43 -4.29 11.06 8.57
C GLY A 43 -4.74 11.41 7.15
N ASP A 44 -3.86 11.27 6.15
CA ASP A 44 -4.16 11.53 4.73
C ASP A 44 -4.89 10.34 4.08
N TYR A 45 -6.04 9.97 4.63
CA TYR A 45 -6.79 8.78 4.23
C TYR A 45 -7.19 8.76 2.75
N ALA A 46 -7.41 9.94 2.16
CA ALA A 46 -7.73 10.08 0.74
C ALA A 46 -6.59 9.61 -0.19
N GLN A 47 -5.33 9.72 0.26
CA GLN A 47 -4.16 9.23 -0.48
C GLN A 47 -3.89 7.75 -0.18
N ALA A 48 -4.15 7.30 1.05
CA ALA A 48 -3.94 5.90 1.45
C ALA A 48 -4.90 4.94 0.73
N LEU A 49 -6.18 5.32 0.59
CA LEU A 49 -7.24 4.46 0.06
C LEU A 49 -6.93 3.84 -1.31
N PRO A 50 -6.67 4.62 -2.38
CA PRO A 50 -6.42 4.05 -3.71
C PRO A 50 -5.14 3.19 -3.76
N LEU A 51 -4.17 3.46 -2.88
CA LEU A 51 -2.94 2.68 -2.81
C LEU A 51 -3.17 1.30 -2.21
N TYR A 52 -3.96 1.19 -1.13
CA TYR A 52 -4.35 -0.10 -0.57
C TYR A 52 -5.24 -0.90 -1.53
N GLU A 53 -6.21 -0.27 -2.17
CA GLU A 53 -7.09 -0.93 -3.15
C GLU A 53 -6.26 -1.56 -4.28
N ARG A 54 -5.30 -0.79 -4.82
CA ARG A 54 -4.41 -1.28 -5.87
C ARG A 54 -3.50 -2.39 -5.37
N ALA A 55 -2.90 -2.26 -4.19
CA ALA A 55 -2.06 -3.31 -3.60
C ALA A 55 -2.84 -4.62 -3.40
N LEU A 56 -4.07 -4.53 -2.89
CA LEU A 56 -4.95 -5.68 -2.73
C LEU A 56 -5.30 -6.35 -4.05
N ALA A 57 -5.66 -5.57 -5.07
CA ALA A 57 -5.98 -6.11 -6.39
C ALA A 57 -4.82 -6.92 -6.97
N ILE A 58 -3.59 -6.40 -6.85
CA ILE A 58 -2.38 -7.08 -7.32
C ILE A 58 -2.14 -8.37 -6.52
N LEU A 59 -2.13 -8.30 -5.19
CA LEU A 59 -1.79 -9.46 -4.35
C LEU A 59 -2.85 -10.56 -4.43
N LYS A 60 -4.14 -10.21 -4.51
CA LYS A 60 -5.22 -11.18 -4.73
C LYS A 60 -5.06 -11.90 -6.08
N LYS A 61 -4.71 -11.17 -7.14
CA LYS A 61 -4.51 -11.75 -8.48
C LYS A 61 -3.25 -12.63 -8.55
N THR A 62 -2.18 -12.26 -7.87
CA THR A 62 -0.85 -12.90 -8.01
C THR A 62 -0.57 -13.99 -6.98
N LEU A 63 -0.96 -13.77 -5.72
CA LEU A 63 -0.67 -14.67 -4.59
C LEU A 63 -1.93 -15.35 -4.02
N GLY A 64 -3.11 -14.81 -4.33
CA GLY A 64 -4.39 -15.29 -3.79
C GLY A 64 -4.77 -14.63 -2.46
N GLU A 65 -6.04 -14.77 -2.09
CA GLU A 65 -6.62 -14.07 -0.94
C GLU A 65 -6.04 -14.51 0.41
N ARG A 66 -5.71 -15.80 0.55
CA ARG A 66 -5.22 -16.37 1.81
C ARG A 66 -3.71 -16.21 2.03
N HIS A 67 -2.99 -15.61 1.08
CA HIS A 67 -1.55 -15.41 1.22
C HIS A 67 -1.26 -14.40 2.34
N PRO A 68 -0.23 -14.62 3.17
CA PRO A 68 0.11 -13.72 4.29
C PRO A 68 0.20 -12.25 3.89
N ASN A 69 0.90 -11.93 2.79
CA ASN A 69 1.00 -10.54 2.32
C ASN A 69 -0.37 -9.94 1.98
N THR A 70 -1.25 -10.70 1.32
CA THR A 70 -2.61 -10.23 1.01
C THR A 70 -3.39 -9.95 2.28
N GLN A 71 -3.27 -10.82 3.30
CA GLN A 71 -3.92 -10.63 4.59
C GLN A 71 -3.37 -9.42 5.36
N THR A 72 -2.07 -9.18 5.32
CA THR A 72 -1.45 -7.99 5.92
C THR A 72 -2.00 -6.71 5.29
N VAL A 73 -2.03 -6.62 3.95
CA VAL A 73 -2.58 -5.44 3.27
C VAL A 73 -4.08 -5.30 3.55
N ALA A 74 -4.82 -6.40 3.64
CA ALA A 74 -6.25 -6.37 3.96
C ALA A 74 -6.52 -5.83 5.37
N GLY A 75 -5.72 -6.23 6.37
CA GLY A 75 -5.82 -5.69 7.72
C GLY A 75 -5.51 -4.19 7.78
N ASN A 76 -4.47 -3.74 7.08
CA ASN A 76 -4.13 -2.31 7.00
C ASN A 76 -5.23 -1.49 6.30
N TYR A 77 -5.84 -2.06 5.26
CA TYR A 77 -6.97 -1.46 4.57
C TYR A 77 -8.21 -1.37 5.47
N GLN A 78 -8.50 -2.40 6.27
CA GLN A 78 -9.60 -2.37 7.23
C GLN A 78 -9.40 -1.30 8.32
N ASP A 79 -8.19 -1.20 8.89
CA ASP A 79 -7.85 -0.12 9.85
C ASP A 79 -8.07 1.27 9.24
N LEU A 80 -7.70 1.46 7.97
CA LEU A 80 -7.98 2.71 7.26
C LEU A 80 -9.50 2.97 7.17
N LEU A 81 -10.30 1.98 6.77
CA LEU A 81 -11.75 2.14 6.65
C LEU A 81 -12.40 2.48 8.00
N GLU A 82 -11.99 1.80 9.08
CA GLU A 82 -12.46 2.10 10.43
C GLU A 82 -12.15 3.55 10.83
N LYS A 83 -10.94 4.04 10.55
CA LYS A 83 -10.55 5.44 10.77
C LYS A 83 -11.33 6.44 9.92
N MET A 84 -11.76 6.03 8.72
CA MET A 84 -12.64 6.82 7.85
C MET A 84 -14.12 6.75 8.26
N GLY A 85 -14.48 5.90 9.23
CA GLY A 85 -15.87 5.63 9.60
C GLY A 85 -16.67 4.90 8.53
N LYS A 86 -16.02 4.03 7.75
CA LYS A 86 -16.60 3.27 6.62
C LYS A 86 -16.61 1.77 6.87
#